data_AF-A0A1A9A9E7-F1
#
_entry.id   AF-A0A1A9A9E7-F1
#
_cell.length_a   1.000
_cell.length_b   1.000
_cell.length_c   1.000
_cell.angle_alpha   90.00
_cell.angle_beta   90.00
_cell.angle_gamma   90.00
#
_symmetry.space_group_name_H-M   'P 1'
#
loop_
_entity.id
_entity.type
_entity.pdbx_description
1 polymer ?
#
loop_
_entity_poly.entity_id
_entity_poly.type
_entity_poly.pdbx_seq_one_letter_code
_entity_poly.pdbx_strand_id
1 'polypeptide(L)'
;MYVRLRHLQQDPVSAWFTETFPHQDGLRAEIAADLSRCPVLLTDPPDKSYFGRVVELAIGLALGDQNPYPRLFRCLDPGLATRLLIMAGHQPVAGATGYDAGRRSHPAARPARLFTAASRLAHVHVVLNAFDRQHSDADAVANTRQVLAQYPHLLYGAPRETYQTRRAFRIVWSSYHSGFHDALRSYGPATAQLSLLDGHRHADFLLGTTVLEVKSGRLDEDRYLDELIRQILTYALLAHHDGHPVTHVAVYATRYQRLLRYRFDELTHQLAANPIDLTATAAELATLIRNQPRYGLAA
;
A
#
# COMPACT_ATOMS: atom_id res chain seq x y z
N MET A 1 -22.18 4.72 42.77
CA MET A 1 -22.42 4.47 41.33
C MET A 1 -21.82 5.64 40.56
N TYR A 2 -20.53 5.55 40.21
CA TYR A 2 -19.81 6.63 39.53
C TYR A 2 -19.88 6.38 38.01
N VAL A 3 -20.65 7.22 37.32
CA VAL A 3 -20.65 7.31 35.86
C VAL A 3 -19.35 7.99 35.46
N ARG A 4 -18.34 7.22 35.04
CA ARG A 4 -17.19 7.77 34.32
C ARG A 4 -17.66 8.10 32.90
N LEU A 5 -18.08 9.35 32.71
CA LEU A 5 -18.06 10.01 31.39
C LEU A 5 -16.61 10.04 30.92
N ARG A 6 -16.17 9.01 30.18
CA ARG A 6 -15.04 9.15 29.27
C ARG A 6 -15.53 10.09 28.17
N HIS A 7 -15.20 11.36 28.27
CA HIS A 7 -15.09 12.19 27.08
C HIS A 7 -14.18 11.42 26.12
N LEU A 8 -14.76 10.91 25.03
CA LEU A 8 -14.01 10.44 23.88
C LEU A 8 -13.27 11.66 23.35
N GLN A 9 -12.07 11.93 23.86
CA GLN A 9 -11.15 12.87 23.26
C GLN A 9 -10.98 12.42 21.82
N GLN A 10 -11.49 13.20 20.87
CA GLN A 10 -11.29 12.93 19.45
C GLN A 10 -9.79 12.89 19.18
N ASP A 11 -9.37 11.92 18.39
CA ASP A 11 -7.98 11.82 17.92
C ASP A 11 -7.54 13.16 17.31
N PRO A 12 -6.44 13.80 17.77
CA PRO A 12 -6.04 15.12 17.30
C PRO A 12 -5.89 15.22 15.78
N VAL A 13 -5.43 14.14 15.13
CA VAL A 13 -5.34 14.07 13.66
C VAL A 13 -6.73 14.09 13.03
N SER A 14 -7.68 13.31 13.53
CA SER A 14 -9.06 13.33 13.03
C SER A 14 -9.74 14.69 13.23
N ALA A 15 -9.55 15.32 14.40
CA ALA A 15 -10.11 16.65 14.67
C ALA A 15 -9.55 17.69 13.70
N TRP A 16 -8.23 17.71 13.50
CA TRP A 16 -7.56 18.58 12.54
C TRP A 16 -8.04 18.35 11.09
N PHE A 17 -8.27 17.09 10.69
CA PHE A 17 -8.80 16.78 9.36
C PHE A 17 -10.21 17.34 9.16
N THR A 18 -11.08 17.23 10.16
CA THR A 18 -12.44 17.80 10.10
C THR A 18 -12.42 19.32 10.01
N GLU A 19 -11.51 19.98 10.72
CA GLU A 19 -11.36 21.43 10.70
C GLU A 19 -10.74 21.93 9.38
N THR A 20 -9.67 21.29 8.92
CA THR A 20 -8.91 21.70 7.72
C THR A 20 -9.64 21.37 6.42
N PHE A 21 -10.39 20.26 6.41
CA PHE A 21 -11.08 19.75 5.23
C PHE A 21 -12.57 19.48 5.53
N PRO A 22 -13.39 20.52 5.78
CA PRO A 22 -14.78 20.35 6.19
C PRO A 22 -15.69 19.81 5.08
N HIS A 23 -15.27 19.86 3.80
CA HIS A 23 -16.12 19.49 2.65
C HIS A 23 -15.87 18.07 2.10
N GLN A 24 -15.39 17.15 2.94
CA GLN A 24 -15.15 15.74 2.57
C GLN A 24 -16.41 15.00 2.12
N ASP A 25 -17.58 15.37 2.62
CA ASP A 25 -18.87 14.74 2.26
C ASP A 25 -19.17 14.81 0.76
N GLY A 26 -18.79 15.91 0.09
CA GLY A 26 -18.99 16.07 -1.35
C GLY A 26 -18.16 15.08 -2.16
N LEU A 27 -16.88 14.94 -1.82
CA LEU A 27 -15.98 13.97 -2.45
C LEU A 27 -16.41 12.53 -2.14
N ARG A 28 -16.85 12.26 -0.91
CA ARG A 28 -17.41 10.95 -0.53
C ARG A 28 -18.59 10.58 -1.42
N ALA A 29 -19.55 11.49 -1.59
CA ALA A 29 -20.71 11.27 -2.43
C ALA A 29 -20.34 11.06 -3.91
N GLU A 30 -19.36 11.82 -4.41
CA GLU A 30 -18.83 11.65 -5.77
C GLU A 30 -18.23 10.26 -5.98
N ILE A 31 -17.35 9.83 -5.07
CA ILE A 31 -16.72 8.51 -5.12
C ILE A 31 -17.78 7.40 -5.02
N ALA A 32 -18.71 7.51 -4.07
CA ALA A 32 -19.79 6.53 -3.91
C ALA A 32 -20.64 6.42 -5.19
N ALA A 33 -21.00 7.56 -5.79
CA ALA A 33 -21.78 7.59 -7.03
C ALA A 33 -21.02 6.95 -8.19
N ASP A 34 -19.72 7.20 -8.31
CA ASP A 34 -18.88 6.59 -9.34
C ASP A 34 -18.74 5.07 -9.16
N LEU A 35 -18.41 4.62 -7.95
CA LEU A 35 -18.23 3.20 -7.64
C LEU A 35 -19.53 2.41 -7.77
N SER A 36 -20.68 3.00 -7.45
CA SER A 36 -22.00 2.33 -7.57
C SER A 36 -22.38 1.97 -9.01
N ARG A 37 -21.78 2.65 -10.00
CA ARG A 37 -22.01 2.39 -11.44
C ARG A 37 -21.05 1.35 -12.02
N CYS A 38 -20.04 0.94 -11.25
CA CYS A 38 -18.98 0.06 -11.73
C CYS A 38 -19.32 -1.43 -11.56
N PRO A 39 -18.87 -2.30 -12.47
CA PRO A 39 -19.02 -3.74 -12.30
C PRO A 39 -18.12 -4.25 -11.17
N VAL A 40 -18.73 -4.80 -10.13
CA VAL A 40 -18.04 -5.32 -8.95
C VAL A 40 -17.52 -6.74 -9.19
N LEU A 41 -16.23 -6.96 -8.93
CA LEU A 41 -15.65 -8.29 -8.84
C LEU A 41 -16.18 -8.98 -7.57
N LEU A 42 -17.07 -9.96 -7.74
CA LEU A 42 -17.70 -10.74 -6.65
C LEU A 42 -16.77 -11.78 -6.03
N THR A 43 -15.47 -11.51 -6.02
CA THR A 43 -14.45 -12.44 -5.55
C THR A 43 -14.19 -12.18 -4.06
N ASP A 44 -14.53 -13.13 -3.21
CA ASP A 44 -14.23 -13.08 -1.77
C ASP A 44 -13.17 -14.16 -1.42
N PRO A 45 -11.89 -13.77 -1.27
CA PRO A 45 -10.83 -14.67 -0.80
C PRO A 45 -11.01 -14.97 0.70
N PRO A 46 -10.50 -16.12 1.19
CA PRO A 46 -10.67 -16.53 2.59
C PRO A 46 -10.01 -15.55 3.58
N ASP A 47 -8.85 -14.98 3.23
CA ASP A 47 -8.19 -13.92 3.98
C ASP A 47 -8.08 -12.67 3.09
N LYS A 48 -8.95 -11.69 3.35
CA LYS A 48 -9.04 -10.44 2.57
C LYS A 48 -7.83 -9.55 2.78
N SER A 49 -7.27 -9.52 3.98
CA SER A 49 -6.12 -8.69 4.33
C SER A 49 -4.87 -9.23 3.65
N TYR A 50 -4.64 -10.54 3.75
CA TYR A 50 -3.57 -11.22 3.03
C TYR A 50 -3.73 -11.05 1.51
N PHE A 51 -4.95 -11.25 0.98
CA PHE A 51 -5.21 -11.08 -0.45
C PHE A 51 -4.89 -9.66 -0.93
N GLY A 52 -5.31 -8.63 -0.19
CA GLY A 52 -4.99 -7.24 -0.52
C GLY A 52 -3.48 -7.01 -0.60
N ARG A 53 -2.72 -7.54 0.36
CA ARG A 53 -1.25 -7.47 0.33
C ARG A 53 -0.67 -8.19 -0.89
N VAL A 54 -1.20 -9.36 -1.25
CA VAL A 54 -0.75 -10.08 -2.46
C VAL A 54 -1.01 -9.27 -3.72
N VAL A 55 -2.17 -8.59 -3.82
CA VAL A 55 -2.50 -7.72 -4.95
C VAL A 55 -1.54 -6.54 -5.03
N GLU A 56 -1.33 -5.82 -3.93
CA GLU A 56 -0.37 -4.71 -3.84
C GLU A 56 1.04 -5.15 -4.25
N LEU A 57 1.58 -6.21 -3.64
CA LEU A 57 2.91 -6.74 -3.95
C LEU A 57 3.03 -7.16 -5.42
N ALA A 58 1.99 -7.76 -5.98
CA ALA A 58 1.99 -8.13 -7.39
C ALA A 58 1.98 -6.90 -8.31
N ILE A 59 1.21 -5.85 -7.98
CA ILE A 59 1.20 -4.59 -8.71
C ILE A 59 2.59 -3.95 -8.66
N GLY A 60 3.23 -3.86 -7.49
CA GLY A 60 4.57 -3.31 -7.40
C GLY A 60 5.60 -4.09 -8.20
N LEU A 61 5.61 -5.42 -8.09
CA LEU A 61 6.47 -6.29 -8.90
C LEU A 61 6.23 -6.12 -10.41
N ALA A 62 4.99 -5.81 -10.80
CA ALA A 62 4.61 -5.58 -12.19
C ALA A 62 4.84 -4.14 -12.66
N LEU A 63 5.00 -3.15 -11.79
CA LEU A 63 5.28 -1.76 -12.17
C LEU A 63 6.78 -1.43 -12.10
N GLY A 64 7.50 -1.99 -11.14
CA GLY A 64 8.92 -1.71 -10.92
C GLY A 64 9.82 -2.23 -12.05
N ASP A 65 10.72 -1.38 -12.53
CA ASP A 65 11.82 -1.77 -13.43
C ASP A 65 12.98 -2.42 -12.66
N GLN A 66 13.09 -2.09 -11.37
CA GLN A 66 14.01 -2.66 -10.39
C GLN A 66 13.22 -3.40 -9.31
N ASN A 67 13.92 -4.07 -8.38
CA ASN A 67 13.28 -4.70 -7.22
C ASN A 67 12.53 -3.65 -6.37
N PRO A 68 11.19 -3.67 -6.32
CA PRO A 68 10.41 -2.66 -5.61
C PRO A 68 10.31 -2.92 -4.11
N TYR A 69 10.73 -4.10 -3.63
CA TYR A 69 10.62 -4.51 -2.22
C TYR A 69 11.96 -4.99 -1.64
N PRO A 70 13.05 -4.21 -1.74
CA PRO A 70 14.40 -4.66 -1.35
C PRO A 70 14.43 -5.17 0.09
N ARG A 71 13.68 -4.53 0.99
CA ARG A 71 13.54 -4.93 2.39
C ARG A 71 13.01 -6.35 2.57
N LEU A 72 11.93 -6.70 1.86
CA LEU A 72 11.35 -8.05 1.92
C LEU A 72 12.29 -9.10 1.31
N PHE A 73 12.96 -8.76 0.21
CA PHE A 73 13.91 -9.68 -0.43
C PHE A 73 15.15 -9.92 0.43
N ARG A 74 15.63 -8.94 1.19
CA ARG A 74 16.73 -9.13 2.14
C ARG A 74 16.39 -10.14 3.25
N CYS A 75 15.13 -10.34 3.59
CA CYS A 75 14.73 -11.37 4.55
C CYS A 75 14.87 -12.81 4.01
N LEU A 76 15.12 -12.99 2.70
CA LEU A 76 15.19 -14.30 2.06
C LEU A 76 16.64 -14.76 1.84
N ASP A 77 16.80 -16.08 1.66
CA ASP A 77 18.00 -16.65 1.04
C ASP A 77 18.21 -16.06 -0.38
N PRO A 78 19.46 -15.75 -0.81
CA PRO A 78 19.71 -15.13 -2.11
C PRO A 78 19.18 -15.95 -3.30
N GLY A 79 19.28 -17.28 -3.22
CA GLY A 79 18.81 -18.18 -4.27
C GLY A 79 17.29 -18.17 -4.38
N LEU A 80 16.59 -18.15 -3.25
CA LEU A 80 15.13 -18.00 -3.23
C LEU A 80 14.68 -16.61 -3.71
N ALA A 81 15.34 -15.53 -3.24
CA ALA A 81 15.08 -14.16 -3.69
C ALA A 81 15.18 -14.04 -5.22
N THR A 82 16.28 -14.53 -5.79
CA THR A 82 16.51 -14.58 -7.24
C THR A 82 15.41 -15.35 -7.96
N ARG A 83 15.00 -16.52 -7.44
CA ARG A 83 13.93 -17.31 -8.04
C ARG A 83 12.59 -16.57 -8.05
N LEU A 84 12.22 -15.90 -6.97
CA LEU A 84 10.97 -15.14 -6.89
C LEU A 84 10.98 -13.93 -7.84
N LEU A 85 12.12 -13.23 -7.96
CA LEU A 85 12.30 -12.16 -8.96
C LEU A 85 12.13 -12.68 -10.39
N ILE A 86 12.75 -13.82 -10.73
CA ILE A 86 12.57 -14.47 -12.05
C ILE A 86 11.10 -14.86 -12.29
N MET A 87 10.42 -15.38 -11.27
CA MET A 87 8.99 -15.69 -11.35
C MET A 87 8.13 -14.45 -11.61
N ALA A 88 8.54 -13.29 -11.08
CA ALA A 88 7.92 -12.00 -11.31
C ALA A 88 8.32 -11.32 -12.63
N GLY A 89 9.21 -11.92 -13.42
CA GLY A 89 9.64 -11.40 -14.73
C GLY A 89 10.87 -10.48 -14.68
N HIS A 90 11.61 -10.51 -13.58
CA HIS A 90 12.89 -9.81 -13.43
C HIS A 90 14.07 -10.74 -13.75
N GLN A 91 15.10 -10.23 -14.43
CA GLN A 91 16.34 -10.94 -14.69
C GLN A 91 17.43 -10.46 -13.74
N PRO A 92 18.30 -11.37 -13.25
CA PRO A 92 19.48 -10.98 -12.50
C PRO A 92 20.42 -10.14 -13.38
N VAL A 93 20.91 -9.04 -12.85
CA VAL A 93 21.98 -8.25 -13.48
C VAL A 93 23.33 -8.90 -13.21
N ALA A 94 24.17 -9.03 -14.25
CA ALA A 94 25.51 -9.58 -14.11
C ALA A 94 26.34 -8.78 -13.08
N GLY A 95 26.98 -9.49 -12.14
CA GLY A 95 27.83 -8.89 -11.09
C GLY A 95 27.08 -8.34 -9.88
N ALA A 96 25.74 -8.39 -9.86
CA ALA A 96 24.97 -7.98 -8.70
C ALA A 96 24.67 -9.16 -7.76
N THR A 97 24.75 -8.90 -6.45
CA THR A 97 24.30 -9.85 -5.42
C THR A 97 22.78 -9.91 -5.36
N GLY A 98 22.23 -11.12 -5.18
CA GLY A 98 20.86 -11.57 -5.53
C GLY A 98 19.65 -10.85 -4.94
N TYR A 99 19.81 -9.68 -4.31
CA TYR A 99 18.75 -8.89 -3.71
C TYR A 99 18.43 -7.60 -4.49
N ASP A 100 19.42 -6.94 -5.08
CA ASP A 100 19.27 -5.55 -5.52
C ASP A 100 19.15 -5.36 -7.04
N ALA A 101 19.24 -6.44 -7.83
CA ALA A 101 19.37 -6.29 -9.27
C ALA A 101 18.56 -7.28 -10.09
N GLY A 102 17.25 -7.30 -9.83
CA GLY A 102 16.30 -7.66 -10.86
C GLY A 102 16.14 -6.47 -11.81
N ARG A 103 16.50 -6.62 -13.09
CA ARG A 103 15.99 -5.73 -14.14
C ARG A 103 14.87 -6.43 -14.88
N ARG A 104 13.75 -5.75 -15.07
CA ARG A 104 12.65 -6.32 -15.84
C ARG A 104 13.06 -6.51 -17.30
N SER A 105 12.91 -7.73 -17.83
CA SER A 105 13.38 -8.06 -19.19
C SER A 105 12.28 -8.15 -20.24
N HIS A 106 11.00 -8.07 -19.86
CA HIS A 106 9.83 -8.52 -20.65
C HIS A 106 9.93 -10.03 -21.03
N PRO A 107 8.82 -10.80 -21.06
CA PRO A 107 7.41 -10.44 -21.21
C PRO A 107 6.63 -10.41 -19.87
N ALA A 108 5.33 -10.08 -19.94
CA ALA A 108 4.42 -10.12 -18.80
C ALA A 108 4.54 -11.47 -18.07
N ALA A 109 4.94 -11.42 -16.79
CA ALA A 109 5.06 -12.62 -15.97
C ALA A 109 3.72 -13.38 -15.98
N ARG A 110 3.78 -14.71 -16.16
CA ARG A 110 2.57 -15.54 -16.11
C ARG A 110 1.84 -15.26 -14.78
N PRO A 111 0.54 -14.96 -14.77
CA PRO A 111 -0.16 -14.55 -13.53
C PRO A 111 0.02 -15.52 -12.37
N ALA A 112 0.09 -16.83 -12.63
CA ALA A 112 0.34 -17.85 -11.61
C ALA A 112 1.74 -17.75 -10.97
N ARG A 113 2.77 -17.36 -11.74
CA ARG A 113 4.13 -17.18 -11.23
C ARG A 113 4.23 -15.89 -10.42
N LEU A 114 3.64 -14.80 -10.92
CA LEU A 114 3.57 -13.53 -10.20
C LEU A 114 2.81 -13.67 -8.88
N PHE A 115 1.65 -14.32 -8.91
CA PHE A 115 0.90 -14.65 -7.70
C PHE A 115 1.76 -15.39 -6.68
N THR A 116 2.52 -16.39 -7.14
CA THR A 116 3.39 -17.17 -6.25
C THR A 116 4.46 -16.26 -5.63
N ALA A 117 5.13 -15.42 -6.42
CA ALA A 117 6.11 -14.48 -5.90
C ALA A 117 5.51 -13.52 -4.86
N ALA A 118 4.41 -12.84 -5.20
CA ALA A 118 3.73 -11.91 -4.32
C ALA A 118 3.19 -12.59 -3.03
N SER A 119 2.64 -13.79 -3.14
CA SER A 119 2.17 -14.61 -2.01
C SER A 119 3.31 -14.95 -1.04
N ARG A 120 4.49 -15.34 -1.55
CA ARG A 120 5.66 -15.60 -0.69
C ARG A 120 6.14 -14.32 -0.01
N LEU A 121 6.22 -13.21 -0.73
CA LEU A 121 6.58 -11.92 -0.13
C LEU A 121 5.55 -11.43 0.89
N ALA A 122 4.25 -11.72 0.71
CA ALA A 122 3.24 -11.40 1.70
C ALA A 122 3.47 -12.15 3.01
N HIS A 123 3.87 -13.42 2.97
CA HIS A 123 4.27 -14.16 4.17
C HIS A 123 5.52 -13.58 4.83
N VAL A 124 6.53 -13.21 4.04
CA VAL A 124 7.73 -12.51 4.57
C VAL A 124 7.33 -11.23 5.29
N HIS A 125 6.45 -10.43 4.69
CA HIS A 125 5.97 -9.18 5.26
C HIS A 125 5.22 -9.40 6.59
N VAL A 126 4.39 -10.45 6.68
CA VAL A 126 3.71 -10.81 7.93
C VAL A 126 4.71 -11.13 9.05
N VAL A 127 5.76 -11.91 8.76
CA VAL A 127 6.80 -12.24 9.74
C VAL A 127 7.62 -11.00 10.10
N LEU A 128 8.03 -10.20 9.11
CA LEU A 128 8.80 -8.98 9.32
C LEU A 128 8.07 -7.98 10.22
N ASN A 129 6.79 -7.73 9.94
CA ASN A 129 5.97 -6.82 10.73
C ASN A 129 5.82 -7.25 12.20
N ALA A 130 5.97 -8.54 12.50
CA ALA A 130 5.95 -9.02 13.89
C ALA A 130 7.21 -8.56 14.65
N PHE A 131 8.35 -8.44 13.96
CA PHE A 131 9.62 -7.98 14.54
C PHE A 131 9.80 -6.46 14.52
N ASP A 132 9.29 -5.78 13.49
CA ASP A 132 9.36 -4.32 13.32
C ASP A 132 8.79 -3.55 14.50
N ARG A 133 7.80 -4.11 15.20
CA ARG A 133 7.17 -3.46 16.35
C ARG A 133 8.08 -3.39 17.57
N GLN A 134 9.21 -4.10 17.58
CA GLN A 134 10.03 -4.33 18.77
C GLN A 134 11.52 -4.06 18.55
N HIS A 135 11.99 -3.90 17.30
CA HIS A 135 13.41 -3.91 16.99
C HIS A 135 13.81 -2.81 15.99
N SER A 136 15.12 -2.56 15.88
CA SER A 136 15.67 -1.76 14.79
C SER A 136 15.43 -2.45 13.43
N ASP A 137 15.49 -1.70 12.33
CA ASP A 137 15.26 -2.24 10.99
C ASP A 137 16.22 -3.39 10.62
N ALA A 138 17.51 -3.23 10.94
CA ALA A 138 18.54 -4.23 10.67
C ALA A 138 18.28 -5.53 11.46
N ASP A 139 17.88 -5.39 12.72
CA ASP A 139 17.56 -6.52 13.59
C ASP A 139 16.29 -7.23 13.13
N ALA A 140 15.26 -6.48 12.72
CA ALA A 140 14.02 -7.06 12.23
C ALA A 140 14.24 -7.89 10.96
N VAL A 141 15.06 -7.42 10.02
CA VAL A 141 15.43 -8.17 8.81
C VAL A 141 16.24 -9.42 9.16
N ALA A 142 17.22 -9.31 10.05
CA ALA A 142 18.05 -10.44 10.49
C ALA A 142 17.23 -11.53 11.21
N ASN A 143 16.38 -11.13 12.15
CA ASN A 143 15.49 -12.02 12.90
C ASN A 143 14.48 -12.69 11.97
N THR A 144 13.89 -11.94 11.03
CA THR A 144 12.99 -12.50 10.02
C THR A 144 13.70 -13.56 9.19
N ARG A 145 14.92 -13.28 8.71
CA ARG A 145 15.71 -14.23 7.94
C ARG A 145 15.99 -15.51 8.74
N GLN A 146 16.37 -15.37 10.01
CA GLN A 146 16.63 -16.50 10.90
C GLN A 146 15.38 -17.37 11.09
N VAL A 147 14.22 -16.75 11.37
CA VAL A 147 12.94 -17.46 11.53
C VAL A 147 12.56 -18.19 10.24
N LEU A 148 12.69 -17.56 9.08
CA LEU A 148 12.37 -18.18 7.80
C LEU A 148 13.32 -19.33 7.44
N ALA A 149 14.59 -19.24 7.86
CA ALA A 149 15.56 -20.34 7.71
C ALA A 149 15.20 -21.54 8.61
N GLN A 150 14.77 -21.29 9.84
CA GLN A 150 14.37 -22.33 10.79
C GLN A 150 13.00 -22.94 10.46
N TYR A 151 12.08 -22.14 9.92
CA TYR A 151 10.70 -22.51 9.64
C TYR A 151 10.30 -22.19 8.20
N PRO A 152 10.89 -22.86 7.19
CA PRO A 152 10.66 -22.55 5.79
C PRO A 152 9.19 -22.70 5.38
N HIS A 153 8.43 -23.58 6.06
CA HIS A 153 7.01 -23.80 5.82
C HIS A 153 6.15 -22.52 5.99
N LEU A 154 6.61 -21.53 6.76
CA LEU A 154 5.93 -20.23 6.92
C LEU A 154 5.81 -19.47 5.61
N LEU A 155 6.72 -19.71 4.66
CA LEU A 155 6.60 -19.15 3.31
C LEU A 155 5.49 -19.82 2.51
N TYR A 156 5.14 -21.08 2.81
CA TYR A 156 4.36 -21.90 1.90
C TYR A 156 2.83 -21.79 2.04
N GLY A 157 2.33 -21.24 3.15
CA GLY A 157 0.90 -21.06 3.44
C GLY A 157 0.10 -22.38 3.44
N ALA A 158 -1.17 -22.36 3.85
CA ALA A 158 -2.03 -23.54 3.73
C ALA A 158 -2.39 -23.79 2.24
N PRO A 159 -2.34 -25.04 1.73
CA PRO A 159 -2.62 -25.32 0.32
C PRO A 159 -4.01 -24.87 -0.17
N ARG A 160 -5.04 -25.02 0.68
CA ARG A 160 -6.43 -24.66 0.32
C ARG A 160 -6.63 -23.14 0.22
N GLU A 161 -6.06 -22.39 1.15
CA GLU A 161 -6.05 -20.92 1.12
C GLU A 161 -5.33 -20.41 -0.12
N THR A 162 -4.20 -21.05 -0.48
CA THR A 162 -3.44 -20.69 -1.68
C THR A 162 -4.24 -20.91 -2.97
N TYR A 163 -5.02 -21.99 -3.08
CA TYR A 163 -5.83 -22.27 -4.28
C TYR A 163 -6.96 -21.26 -4.47
N GLN A 164 -7.76 -20.99 -3.42
CA GLN A 164 -8.87 -20.03 -3.50
C GLN A 164 -8.35 -18.61 -3.77
N THR A 165 -7.31 -18.19 -3.05
CA THR A 165 -6.64 -16.90 -3.23
C THR A 165 -6.04 -16.78 -4.64
N ARG A 166 -5.48 -17.87 -5.21
CA ARG A 166 -4.98 -17.87 -6.59
C ARG A 166 -6.10 -17.70 -7.62
N ARG A 167 -7.24 -18.37 -7.43
CA ARG A 167 -8.41 -18.21 -8.31
C ARG A 167 -8.93 -16.77 -8.26
N ALA A 168 -9.03 -16.21 -7.06
CA ALA A 168 -9.40 -14.83 -6.82
C ALA A 168 -8.45 -13.85 -7.52
N PHE A 169 -7.15 -14.07 -7.33
CA PHE A 169 -6.10 -13.25 -7.93
C PHE A 169 -6.16 -13.27 -9.44
N ARG A 170 -6.41 -14.42 -10.07
CA ARG A 170 -6.50 -14.52 -11.53
C ARG A 170 -7.58 -13.59 -12.11
N ILE A 171 -8.72 -13.47 -11.44
CA ILE A 171 -9.82 -12.60 -11.87
C ILE A 171 -9.40 -11.12 -11.74
N VAL A 172 -8.89 -10.74 -10.56
CA VAL A 172 -8.39 -9.38 -10.29
C VAL A 172 -7.27 -8.99 -11.26
N TRP A 173 -6.29 -9.88 -11.46
CA TRP A 173 -5.14 -9.62 -12.31
C TRP A 173 -5.51 -9.46 -13.77
N SER A 174 -6.54 -10.17 -14.25
CA SER A 174 -7.08 -9.98 -15.59
C SER A 174 -7.62 -8.56 -15.78
N SER A 175 -8.37 -8.05 -14.81
CA SER A 175 -8.90 -6.68 -14.83
C SER A 175 -7.79 -5.64 -14.79
N TYR A 176 -6.83 -5.81 -13.88
CA TYR A 176 -5.64 -4.97 -13.79
C TYR A 176 -4.90 -4.87 -15.14
N HIS A 177 -4.63 -6.01 -15.77
CA HIS A 177 -3.87 -6.07 -17.01
C HIS A 177 -4.66 -5.55 -18.23
N SER A 178 -5.99 -5.59 -18.23
CA SER A 178 -6.79 -5.17 -19.39
C SER A 178 -6.89 -3.66 -19.58
N GLY A 179 -6.44 -2.84 -18.63
CA GLY A 179 -6.48 -1.38 -18.81
C GLY A 179 -5.82 -0.53 -17.73
N PHE A 180 -5.56 -1.07 -16.53
CA PHE A 180 -4.97 -0.28 -15.44
C PHE A 180 -3.45 -0.34 -15.42
N HIS A 181 -2.85 -1.44 -15.91
CA HIS A 181 -1.40 -1.59 -15.96
C HIS A 181 -0.73 -0.44 -16.73
N ASP A 182 -1.18 -0.18 -17.96
CA ASP A 182 -0.61 0.87 -18.81
C ASP A 182 -0.92 2.26 -18.26
N ALA A 183 -2.13 2.47 -17.72
CA ALA A 183 -2.52 3.73 -17.10
C ALA A 183 -1.59 4.07 -15.92
N LEU A 184 -1.37 3.14 -14.98
CA LEU A 184 -0.49 3.35 -13.84
C LEU A 184 0.97 3.51 -14.27
N ARG A 185 1.43 2.73 -15.25
CA ARG A 185 2.79 2.85 -15.79
C ARG A 185 3.03 4.22 -16.43
N SER A 186 2.01 4.81 -17.06
CA SER A 186 2.12 6.13 -17.70
C SER A 186 2.33 7.27 -16.71
N TYR A 187 2.10 7.07 -15.39
CA TYR A 187 2.40 8.06 -14.37
C TYR A 187 3.90 8.21 -14.07
N GLY A 188 4.72 7.23 -14.48
CA GLY A 188 6.19 7.29 -14.37
C GLY A 188 6.79 6.19 -13.49
N PRO A 189 8.05 6.35 -13.06
CA PRO A 189 8.76 5.37 -12.25
C PRO A 189 8.03 5.04 -10.96
N ALA A 190 7.98 3.75 -10.60
CA ALA A 190 7.27 3.27 -9.42
C ALA A 190 8.21 3.05 -8.24
N THR A 191 7.90 3.70 -7.11
CA THR A 191 8.48 3.40 -5.79
C THR A 191 7.38 2.75 -4.95
N ALA A 192 7.59 1.52 -4.50
CA ALA A 192 6.61 0.81 -3.66
C ALA A 192 6.93 0.98 -2.17
N GLN A 193 5.90 0.87 -1.33
CA GLN A 193 5.98 1.02 0.13
C GLN A 193 6.74 2.29 0.53
N LEU A 194 6.32 3.43 -0.03
CA LEU A 194 6.96 4.71 0.25
C LEU A 194 6.87 4.99 1.75
N SER A 195 8.01 4.95 2.42
CA SER A 195 8.12 5.27 3.83
C SER A 195 8.02 6.77 4.00
N LEU A 196 7.05 7.19 4.81
CA LEU A 196 6.73 8.59 5.05
C LEU A 196 6.89 8.91 6.53
N LEU A 197 7.37 10.12 6.80
CA LEU A 197 7.57 10.67 8.14
C LEU A 197 8.40 9.70 9.00
N ASP A 198 9.63 9.41 8.58
CA ASP A 198 10.56 8.51 9.29
C ASP A 198 9.99 7.10 9.56
N GLY A 199 9.13 6.59 8.66
CA GLY A 199 8.50 5.27 8.79
C GLY A 199 7.23 5.24 9.65
N HIS A 200 6.70 6.39 10.05
CA HIS A 200 5.43 6.46 10.76
C HIS A 200 4.23 6.07 9.89
N ARG A 201 4.34 6.25 8.57
CA ARG A 201 3.31 5.88 7.59
C ARG A 201 3.96 5.25 6.36
N HIS A 202 3.20 4.42 5.66
CA HIS A 202 3.61 3.81 4.40
C HIS A 202 2.50 3.99 3.39
N ALA A 203 2.78 4.72 2.31
CA ALA A 203 1.90 4.74 1.15
C ALA A 203 2.22 3.54 0.26
N ASP A 204 1.22 2.98 -0.41
CA ASP A 204 1.44 1.80 -1.24
C ASP A 204 2.44 2.09 -2.36
N PHE A 205 2.26 3.21 -3.08
CA PHE A 205 3.16 3.62 -4.15
C PHE A 205 3.32 5.13 -4.32
N LEU A 206 4.47 5.53 -4.87
CA LEU A 206 4.69 6.78 -5.58
C LEU A 206 5.04 6.46 -7.03
N LEU A 207 4.19 6.88 -7.96
CA LEU A 207 4.34 6.68 -9.41
C LEU A 207 4.62 8.03 -10.07
N GLY A 208 5.88 8.31 -10.37
CA GLY A 208 6.33 9.65 -10.77
C GLY A 208 5.97 10.69 -9.70
N THR A 209 4.96 11.50 -9.97
CA THR A 209 4.44 12.54 -9.06
C THR A 209 3.08 12.19 -8.46
N THR A 210 2.63 10.94 -8.57
CA THR A 210 1.31 10.47 -8.12
C THR A 210 1.45 9.52 -6.93
N VAL A 211 0.90 9.88 -5.78
CA VAL A 211 0.73 8.93 -4.67
C VAL A 211 -0.45 8.02 -4.99
N LEU A 212 -0.24 6.70 -4.98
CA LEU A 212 -1.26 5.71 -5.31
C LEU A 212 -1.52 4.81 -4.09
N GLU A 213 -2.80 4.66 -3.76
CA GLU A 213 -3.32 3.68 -2.81
C GLU A 213 -4.05 2.54 -3.56
N VAL A 214 -3.86 1.29 -3.14
CA VAL A 214 -4.54 0.13 -3.71
C VAL A 214 -5.58 -0.41 -2.73
N LYS A 215 -6.85 -0.41 -3.13
CA LYS A 215 -7.95 -0.95 -2.31
C LYS A 215 -8.56 -2.19 -2.95
N SER A 216 -8.32 -3.34 -2.34
CA SER A 216 -8.93 -4.63 -2.71
C SER A 216 -10.23 -4.96 -1.95
N GLY A 217 -10.52 -4.19 -0.90
CA GLY A 217 -11.71 -4.35 -0.05
C GLY A 217 -12.98 -3.79 -0.68
N ARG A 218 -14.06 -3.82 0.09
CA ARG A 218 -15.30 -3.10 -0.25
C ARG A 218 -15.16 -1.62 0.16
N LEU A 219 -15.80 -0.76 -0.63
CA LEU A 219 -15.90 0.69 -0.46
C LEU A 219 -17.38 1.09 -0.66
N ASP A 220 -18.28 0.30 -0.07
CA ASP A 220 -19.74 0.40 -0.18
C ASP A 220 -20.39 1.03 1.06
N GLU A 221 -19.59 1.41 2.07
CA GLU A 221 -20.03 2.12 3.27
C GLU A 221 -19.29 3.45 3.41
N ASP A 222 -20.00 4.48 3.85
CA ASP A 222 -19.47 5.85 4.01
C ASP A 222 -18.20 5.87 4.85
N ARG A 223 -18.17 5.09 5.94
CA ARG A 223 -16.99 4.99 6.81
C ARG A 223 -15.73 4.56 6.06
N TYR A 224 -15.84 3.60 5.13
CA TYR A 224 -14.67 3.15 4.36
C TYR A 224 -14.19 4.22 3.37
N LEU A 225 -15.11 5.03 2.86
CA LEU A 225 -14.79 6.16 2.00
C LEU A 225 -14.14 7.30 2.79
N ASP A 226 -14.62 7.60 3.99
CA ASP A 226 -13.99 8.57 4.90
C ASP A 226 -12.57 8.14 5.27
N GLU A 227 -12.39 6.85 5.61
CA GLU A 227 -11.06 6.28 5.90
C GLU A 227 -10.14 6.39 4.68
N LEU A 228 -10.65 6.11 3.47
CA LEU A 228 -9.91 6.24 2.21
C LEU A 228 -9.48 7.69 1.93
N ILE A 229 -10.41 8.64 1.98
CA ILE A 229 -10.15 10.07 1.72
C ILE A 229 -9.08 10.59 2.69
N ARG A 230 -9.24 10.32 3.98
CA ARG A 230 -8.26 10.69 5.00
C ARG A 230 -6.90 10.07 4.71
N GLN A 231 -6.87 8.79 4.32
CA GLN A 231 -5.62 8.09 4.04
C GLN A 231 -4.87 8.69 2.85
N ILE A 232 -5.54 8.93 1.72
CA ILE A 232 -4.89 9.50 0.53
C ILE A 232 -4.40 10.92 0.76
N LEU A 233 -5.16 11.74 1.51
CA LEU A 233 -4.73 13.09 1.87
C LEU A 233 -3.54 13.04 2.83
N THR A 234 -3.58 12.15 3.83
CA THR A 234 -2.47 11.97 4.76
C THR A 234 -1.19 11.63 4.01
N TYR A 235 -1.24 10.63 3.11
CA TYR A 235 -0.04 10.20 2.39
C TYR A 235 0.47 11.26 1.43
N ALA A 236 -0.40 11.98 0.75
CA ALA A 236 0.01 13.04 -0.16
C ALA A 236 0.64 14.23 0.57
N LEU A 237 0.04 14.67 1.69
CA LEU A 237 0.59 15.72 2.53
C LEU A 237 1.94 15.31 3.11
N LEU A 238 2.06 14.10 3.67
CA LEU A 238 3.33 13.63 4.23
C LEU A 238 4.40 13.42 3.15
N ALA A 239 4.03 12.91 1.97
CA ALA A 239 4.96 12.82 0.86
C ALA A 239 5.46 14.20 0.41
N HIS A 240 4.58 15.21 0.37
CA HIS A 240 4.98 16.60 0.14
C HIS A 240 5.90 17.12 1.25
N HIS A 241 5.59 16.85 2.52
CA HIS A 241 6.43 17.21 3.67
C HIS A 241 7.85 16.63 3.57
N ASP A 242 7.96 15.37 3.15
CA ASP A 242 9.24 14.66 2.99
C ASP A 242 9.98 15.06 1.70
N GLY A 243 9.45 16.03 0.93
CA GLY A 243 10.10 16.60 -0.26
C GLY A 243 9.84 15.84 -1.55
N HIS A 244 8.89 14.90 -1.58
CA HIS A 244 8.48 14.26 -2.82
C HIS A 244 7.64 15.21 -3.70
N PRO A 245 7.82 15.22 -5.03
CA PRO A 245 7.12 16.12 -5.94
C PRO A 245 5.69 15.62 -6.21
N VAL A 246 4.81 15.66 -5.21
CA VAL A 246 3.44 15.16 -5.32
C VAL A 246 2.55 16.17 -6.02
N THR A 247 2.00 15.81 -7.18
CA THR A 247 1.02 16.63 -7.91
C THR A 247 -0.35 15.99 -7.99
N HIS A 248 -0.43 14.67 -7.75
CA HIS A 248 -1.67 13.92 -7.85
C HIS A 248 -1.78 12.87 -6.75
N VAL A 249 -3.02 12.51 -6.44
CA VAL A 249 -3.37 11.33 -5.64
C VAL A 249 -4.24 10.42 -6.48
N ALA A 250 -4.05 9.12 -6.33
CA ALA A 250 -4.83 8.11 -7.04
C ALA A 250 -5.21 6.95 -6.12
N VAL A 251 -6.34 6.32 -6.42
CA VAL A 251 -6.81 5.10 -5.78
C VAL A 251 -7.14 4.07 -6.84
N TYR A 252 -6.50 2.92 -6.79
CA TYR A 252 -6.93 1.76 -7.55
C TYR A 252 -7.89 0.92 -6.71
N ALA A 253 -9.19 1.16 -6.89
CA ALA A 253 -10.27 0.39 -6.27
C ALA A 253 -10.46 -0.91 -7.04
N THR A 254 -9.64 -1.90 -6.70
CA THR A 254 -9.48 -3.16 -7.44
C THR A 254 -10.79 -3.92 -7.58
N ARG A 255 -11.60 -4.01 -6.50
CA ARG A 255 -12.89 -4.72 -6.52
C ARG A 255 -13.90 -4.08 -7.47
N TYR A 256 -13.80 -2.77 -7.68
CA TYR A 256 -14.69 -1.99 -8.54
C TYR A 256 -14.12 -1.79 -9.95
N GLN A 257 -12.90 -2.28 -10.21
CA GLN A 257 -12.21 -2.08 -11.48
C GLN A 257 -12.17 -0.59 -11.84
N ARG A 258 -11.81 0.24 -10.87
CA ARG A 258 -11.85 1.71 -11.01
C ARG A 258 -10.55 2.32 -10.54
N LEU A 259 -10.06 3.28 -11.31
CA LEU A 259 -8.94 4.14 -10.96
C LEU A 259 -9.47 5.55 -10.77
N LEU A 260 -9.46 6.01 -9.51
CA LEU A 260 -9.80 7.37 -9.14
C LEU A 260 -8.51 8.18 -9.13
N ARG A 261 -8.50 9.38 -9.70
CA ARG A 261 -7.30 10.23 -9.72
C ARG A 261 -7.68 11.69 -9.65
N TYR A 262 -7.02 12.41 -8.76
CA TYR A 262 -7.26 13.82 -8.48
C TYR A 262 -5.95 14.60 -8.54
N ARG A 263 -6.02 15.83 -9.03
CA ARG A 263 -4.95 16.82 -8.84
C ARG A 263 -4.92 17.23 -7.37
N PHE A 264 -3.74 17.17 -6.76
CA PHE A 264 -3.63 17.28 -5.31
C PHE A 264 -3.92 18.70 -4.78
N ASP A 265 -3.44 19.71 -5.52
CA ASP A 265 -3.74 21.13 -5.27
C ASP A 265 -5.25 21.42 -5.37
N GLU A 266 -5.87 21.01 -6.48
CA GLU A 266 -7.31 21.23 -6.71
C GLU A 266 -8.17 20.49 -5.68
N LEU A 267 -7.83 19.24 -5.37
CA LEU A 267 -8.54 18.42 -4.39
C LEU A 267 -8.51 19.07 -3.01
N THR A 268 -7.33 19.48 -2.55
CA THR A 268 -7.20 20.06 -1.22
C THR A 268 -7.88 21.42 -1.10
N HIS A 269 -7.81 22.27 -2.14
CA HIS A 269 -8.56 23.52 -2.20
C HIS A 269 -10.07 23.30 -2.18
N GLN A 270 -10.56 22.33 -2.94
CA GLN A 270 -11.98 21.96 -2.95
C GLN A 270 -12.45 21.53 -1.57
N LEU A 271 -11.67 20.67 -0.89
CA LEU A 271 -12.02 20.12 0.41
C LEU A 271 -11.94 21.14 1.55
N ALA A 272 -11.03 22.12 1.45
CA ALA A 272 -10.88 23.23 2.38
C ALA A 272 -11.80 24.43 2.05
N ALA A 273 -12.46 24.41 0.89
CA ALA A 273 -13.19 25.53 0.27
C ALA A 273 -12.39 26.83 0.08
N ASN A 274 -11.06 26.79 0.23
CA ASN A 274 -10.16 27.92 0.09
C ASN A 274 -8.78 27.44 -0.37
N PRO A 275 -7.94 28.32 -0.96
CA PRO A 275 -6.54 28.02 -1.20
C PRO A 275 -5.83 27.62 0.10
N ILE A 276 -5.00 26.56 0.06
CA ILE A 276 -4.23 26.10 1.21
C ILE A 276 -2.73 26.17 0.93
N ASP A 277 -1.95 26.53 1.95
CA ASP A 277 -0.50 26.36 1.91
C ASP A 277 -0.17 24.91 2.23
N LEU A 278 0.03 24.10 1.19
CA LEU A 278 0.37 22.68 1.30
C LEU A 278 1.60 22.44 2.19
N THR A 279 2.56 23.37 2.24
CA THR A 279 3.77 23.20 3.05
C THR A 279 3.46 23.37 4.52
N ALA A 280 2.71 24.42 4.89
CA ALA A 280 2.29 24.65 6.26
C ALA A 280 1.33 23.54 6.76
N THR A 281 0.32 23.21 5.96
CA THR A 281 -0.66 22.15 6.26
C THR A 281 0.02 20.79 6.45
N ALA A 282 0.98 20.45 5.60
CA ALA A 282 1.72 19.19 5.72
C ALA A 282 2.62 19.15 6.97
N ALA A 283 3.28 20.26 7.30
CA ALA A 283 4.12 20.37 8.50
C ALA A 283 3.30 20.25 9.80
N GLU A 284 2.09 20.81 9.83
CA GLU A 284 1.17 20.67 10.97
C GLU A 284 0.72 19.22 11.14
N LEU A 285 0.29 18.56 10.06
CA LEU A 285 -0.08 17.14 10.11
C LEU A 285 1.07 16.26 10.58
N ALA A 286 2.28 16.49 10.06
CA ALA A 286 3.49 15.78 10.49
C ALA A 286 3.75 15.93 11.99
N THR A 287 3.56 17.15 12.52
CA THR A 287 3.69 17.45 13.95
C THR A 287 2.65 16.71 14.77
N LEU A 288 1.39 16.71 14.35
CA LEU A 288 0.31 15.97 15.02
C LEU A 288 0.59 14.47 15.07
N ILE A 289 1.05 13.87 13.97
CA ILE A 289 1.36 12.44 13.90
C ILE A 289 2.58 12.08 14.76
N ARG A 290 3.62 12.91 14.78
CA ARG A 290 4.79 12.70 15.65
C ARG A 290 4.44 12.79 17.14
N ASN A 291 3.50 13.67 17.50
CA ASN A 291 3.06 13.89 18.87
C ASN A 291 2.00 12.89 19.37
N GLN A 292 1.46 12.04 18.49
CA GLN A 292 0.59 10.95 18.92
C GLN A 292 1.40 9.95 19.78
N PRO A 293 0.92 9.58 20.98
CA PRO A 293 1.58 8.54 21.75
C PRO A 293 1.61 7.24 20.94
N ARG A 294 2.81 6.69 20.75
CA ARG A 294 2.96 5.35 20.18
C ARG A 294 2.25 4.39 21.13
N TYR A 295 1.07 3.88 20.77
CA TYR A 295 0.38 2.88 21.57
C TYR A 295 1.27 1.62 21.65
N GLY A 296 1.98 1.51 22.77
CA GLY A 296 3.01 0.52 23.02
C GLY A 296 3.88 0.84 24.24
N LEU A 297 3.31 1.45 25.29
CA LEU A 297 3.94 1.60 26.60
C LEU A 297 2.83 1.54 27.66
N ALA A 298 2.49 0.34 28.10
CA ALA A 298 2.08 0.12 29.48
C ALA A 298 3.17 -0.76 30.08
N ALA A 299 3.85 -0.21 31.09
CA ALA A 299 4.86 -0.86 31.90
C ALA A 299 4.32 -2.13 32.57
#